data_AF-A0A7C5XIZ3-F1
#
_entry.id   AF-A0A7C5XIZ3-F1
#
_cell.length_a   1.000
_cell.length_b   1.000
_cell.length_c   1.000
_cell.angle_alpha   90.00
_cell.angle_beta   90.00
_cell.angle_gamma   90.00
#
_symmetry.space_group_name_H-M   'P 1'
#
loop_
_entity.id
_entity.type
_entity.pdbx_description
1 polymer ?
#
loop_
_entity_poly.entity_id
_entity_poly.type
_entity_poly.pdbx_seq_one_letter_code
_entity_poly.pdbx_strand_id
1 'polypeptide(L)'
;MPVTYLSDENIRAPIRNPKRVPGKITEEELEVLRLYRSGAEQRVERYIVEVHEYWAPFNYPNVIVELGREGSGAEVNMDGVELDIPPFGAITITEDEPIVSVTVIGSACVAPGYILLYAEPIEWKYPRTGVKMRIDGLWGEHILADLWRVGIDEGYRKAGLSSAHFEIPPSRRVTIMAGSGMEVDWNPDPVSHPQNPKVSHKNYWNDPHYCIRIIRIGVKKSIS
;
A
#
# COMPACT_ATOMS: atom_id res chain seq x y z
N MET A 1 16.77 14.93 9.49
CA MET A 1 16.27 16.10 8.72
C MET A 1 14.96 16.58 9.35
N PRO A 2 14.69 17.89 9.42
CA PRO A 2 13.41 18.38 9.94
C PRO A 2 12.30 17.85 9.03
N VAL A 3 11.25 17.25 9.63
CA VAL A 3 10.06 16.81 8.92
C VAL A 3 9.35 18.07 8.43
N THR A 4 9.69 18.53 7.23
CA THR A 4 8.90 19.53 6.50
C THR A 4 7.51 18.95 6.36
N TYR A 5 6.52 19.57 7.00
CA TYR A 5 5.12 19.23 6.80
C TYR A 5 4.86 19.15 5.30
N LEU A 6 4.50 17.94 4.85
CA LEU A 6 4.13 17.63 3.48
C LEU A 6 3.11 18.70 3.03
N SER A 7 3.37 19.37 1.90
CA SER A 7 2.39 20.26 1.27
C SER A 7 1.05 19.55 1.06
N ASP A 8 -0.06 20.28 0.87
CA ASP A 8 -1.39 19.66 0.66
C ASP A 8 -1.42 18.65 -0.52
N GLU A 9 -0.49 18.81 -1.47
CA GLU A 9 -0.26 17.91 -2.61
C GLU A 9 0.41 16.58 -2.21
N ASN A 10 1.09 16.55 -1.06
CA ASN A 10 1.81 15.39 -0.54
C ASN A 10 1.04 14.62 0.55
N ILE A 11 -0.25 14.89 0.71
CA ILE A 11 -1.05 14.26 1.76
C ILE A 11 -1.51 12.86 1.29
N ARG A 12 -1.16 11.84 2.06
CA ARG A 12 -1.73 10.48 1.95
C ARG A 12 -3.26 10.52 1.90
N ALA A 13 -3.90 9.49 1.32
CA ALA A 13 -5.35 9.39 1.28
C ALA A 13 -5.96 9.60 2.69
N PRO A 14 -6.79 10.65 2.91
CA PRO A 14 -7.45 10.85 4.18
C PRO A 14 -8.35 9.66 4.51
N ILE A 15 -8.22 9.16 5.75
CA ILE A 15 -9.01 8.01 6.23
C ILE A 15 -10.36 8.40 6.83
N ARG A 16 -10.66 9.71 6.89
CA ARG A 16 -11.86 10.29 7.51
C ARG A 16 -12.38 11.40 6.60
N ASN A 17 -13.70 11.52 6.54
CA ASN A 17 -14.36 12.62 5.84
C ASN A 17 -13.84 13.96 6.40
N PRO A 18 -13.15 14.79 5.59
CA PRO A 18 -12.52 16.01 6.06
C PRO A 18 -13.53 17.08 6.50
N LYS A 19 -14.80 16.96 6.08
CA LYS A 19 -15.88 17.86 6.46
C LYS A 19 -16.63 17.41 7.73
N ARG A 20 -16.30 16.25 8.30
CA ARG A 20 -17.04 15.68 9.42
C ARG A 20 -16.72 16.42 10.72
N VAL A 21 -17.77 16.93 11.37
CA VAL A 21 -17.71 17.39 12.75
C VAL A 21 -17.93 16.19 13.69
N PRO A 22 -17.08 15.97 14.71
CA PRO A 22 -17.25 14.87 15.65
C PRO A 22 -18.67 14.80 16.25
N GLY A 23 -19.26 13.60 16.25
CA GLY A 23 -20.60 13.35 16.76
C GLY A 23 -21.75 13.79 15.84
N LYS A 24 -21.48 14.43 14.69
CA LYS A 24 -22.50 14.83 13.71
C LYS A 24 -22.43 13.95 12.47
N ILE A 25 -23.61 13.65 11.92
CA ILE A 25 -23.79 13.01 10.62
C ILE A 25 -24.12 14.12 9.61
N THR A 26 -23.47 14.08 8.45
CA THR A 26 -23.72 15.00 7.32
C THR A 26 -24.95 14.57 6.52
N GLU A 27 -25.52 15.47 5.71
CA GLU A 27 -26.67 15.15 4.87
C GLU A 27 -26.35 14.07 3.82
N GLU A 28 -25.13 14.10 3.26
CA GLU A 28 -24.64 13.08 2.33
C GLU A 28 -24.59 11.70 2.98
N GLU A 29 -24.21 11.64 4.26
CA GLU A 29 -24.14 10.39 5.02
C GLU A 29 -25.52 9.81 5.38
N LEU A 30 -26.60 10.58 5.20
CA LEU A 30 -27.98 10.12 5.41
C LEU A 30 -28.61 9.53 4.14
N GLU A 31 -27.89 9.47 3.02
CA GLU A 31 -28.42 9.02 1.72
C GLU A 31 -29.12 7.66 1.82
N VAL A 32 -28.49 6.67 2.46
CA VAL A 32 -29.05 5.32 2.61
C VAL A 32 -30.41 5.36 3.32
N LEU A 33 -30.51 6.11 4.42
CA LEU A 33 -31.77 6.25 5.17
C LEU A 33 -32.83 6.99 4.35
N ARG A 34 -32.42 8.02 3.58
CA ARG A 34 -33.30 8.79 2.71
C ARG A 34 -33.86 7.92 1.57
N LEU A 35 -33.01 7.15 0.89
CA LEU A 35 -33.42 6.24 -0.18
C LEU A 35 -34.37 5.16 0.37
N TYR A 36 -34.01 4.55 1.50
CA TYR A 36 -34.86 3.55 2.15
C TYR A 36 -36.25 4.09 2.51
N ARG A 37 -36.33 5.28 3.12
CA ARG A 37 -37.61 5.89 3.55
C ARG A 37 -38.47 6.37 2.38
N SER A 38 -37.86 6.88 1.32
CA SER A 38 -38.59 7.39 0.15
C SER A 38 -39.04 6.28 -0.80
N GLY A 39 -38.43 5.09 -0.72
CA GLY A 39 -38.63 4.02 -1.70
C GLY A 39 -38.11 4.40 -3.09
N ALA A 40 -37.17 5.35 -3.17
CA ALA A 40 -36.62 5.81 -4.44
C ALA A 40 -35.89 4.66 -5.16
N GLU A 41 -36.18 4.50 -6.45
CA GLU A 41 -35.53 3.50 -7.29
C GLU A 41 -34.04 3.83 -7.47
N GLN A 42 -33.19 2.83 -7.26
CA GLN A 42 -31.74 2.94 -7.49
C GLN A 42 -31.39 2.45 -8.89
N ARG A 43 -30.40 3.11 -9.52
CA ARG A 43 -29.93 2.73 -10.86
C ARG A 43 -28.64 1.93 -10.75
N VAL A 44 -28.55 0.86 -11.54
CA VAL A 44 -27.30 0.13 -11.73
C VAL A 44 -26.35 1.01 -12.51
N GLU A 45 -25.16 1.22 -11.96
CA GLU A 45 -24.09 1.89 -12.67
C GLU A 45 -23.31 0.91 -13.53
N ARG A 46 -22.99 1.31 -14.76
CA ARG A 46 -22.17 0.53 -15.69
C ARG A 46 -21.01 1.40 -16.17
N TYR A 47 -19.82 0.82 -16.20
CA TYR A 47 -18.59 1.51 -16.60
C TYR A 47 -17.59 0.51 -17.18
N ILE A 48 -16.57 1.03 -17.84
CA ILE A 48 -15.38 0.27 -18.28
C ILE A 48 -14.25 0.60 -17.31
N VAL A 49 -13.38 -0.37 -17.05
CA VAL A 49 -12.14 -0.16 -16.29
C VAL A 49 -10.99 -0.05 -17.27
N GLU A 50 -10.34 1.11 -17.31
CA GLU A 50 -9.02 1.29 -17.91
C GLU A 50 -7.97 1.01 -16.82
N VAL A 51 -6.95 0.22 -17.14
CA VAL A 51 -5.93 -0.18 -16.17
C VAL A 51 -4.65 0.59 -16.45
N HIS A 52 -4.22 1.39 -15.47
CA HIS A 52 -2.92 2.03 -15.46
C HIS A 52 -1.92 1.16 -14.70
N GLU A 53 -0.81 0.79 -15.32
CA GLU A 53 0.25 -0.01 -14.70
C GLU A 53 1.48 0.86 -14.41
N TYR A 54 1.87 0.90 -13.14
CA TYR A 54 2.99 1.65 -12.61
C TYR A 54 4.10 0.67 -12.21
N TRP A 55 5.31 0.92 -12.68
CA TRP A 55 6.48 0.10 -12.38
C TRP A 55 7.42 0.82 -11.41
N ALA A 56 8.08 0.07 -10.52
CA ALA A 56 9.19 0.59 -9.72
C ALA A 56 10.26 1.24 -10.64
N PRO A 57 10.88 2.36 -10.25
CA PRO A 57 10.87 2.97 -8.92
C PRO A 57 9.71 3.97 -8.68
N PHE A 58 8.65 3.92 -9.49
CA PHE A 58 7.46 4.76 -9.38
C PHE A 58 7.71 6.27 -9.59
N ASN A 59 8.60 6.62 -10.52
CA ASN A 59 8.86 8.01 -10.89
C ASN A 59 7.79 8.56 -11.86
N TYR A 60 6.58 8.80 -11.35
CA TYR A 60 5.46 9.36 -12.10
C TYR A 60 4.98 10.65 -11.44
N PRO A 61 4.51 11.66 -12.20
CA PRO A 61 4.11 12.95 -11.63
C PRO A 61 2.98 12.87 -10.59
N ASN A 62 2.15 11.83 -10.67
CA ASN A 62 0.99 11.60 -9.82
C ASN A 62 1.26 10.57 -8.70
N VAL A 63 2.52 10.17 -8.51
CA VAL A 63 2.94 9.17 -7.53
C VAL A 63 3.94 9.76 -6.54
N ILE A 64 3.73 9.49 -5.26
CA ILE A 64 4.60 9.91 -4.16
C ILE A 64 5.07 8.66 -3.42
N VAL A 65 6.38 8.53 -3.26
CA VAL A 65 7.02 7.42 -2.55
C VAL A 65 7.63 7.92 -1.24
N GLU A 66 7.20 7.34 -0.13
CA GLU A 66 7.76 7.53 1.20
C GLU A 66 8.42 6.20 1.61
N LEU A 67 9.76 6.12 1.60
CA LEU A 67 10.45 4.87 1.95
C LEU A 67 10.23 4.48 3.42
N GLY A 68 10.32 5.47 4.32
CA GLY A 68 10.15 5.28 5.75
C GLY A 68 11.27 5.87 6.58
N ARG A 69 11.59 5.24 7.72
CA ARG A 69 12.58 5.77 8.66
C ARG A 69 13.99 5.56 8.12
N GLU A 70 14.85 6.56 8.27
CA GLU A 70 16.26 6.46 7.90
C GLU A 70 16.93 5.30 8.63
N GLY A 71 17.60 4.42 7.87
CA GLY A 71 18.29 3.26 8.43
C GLY A 71 17.39 2.07 8.74
N SER A 72 16.09 2.09 8.39
CA SER A 72 15.23 0.94 8.59
C SER A 72 15.63 -0.26 7.73
N GLY A 73 16.30 -0.01 6.60
CA GLY A 73 16.52 -1.00 5.52
C GLY A 73 15.59 -0.77 4.32
N ALA A 74 14.59 0.12 4.47
CA ALA A 74 13.76 0.55 3.36
C ALA A 74 14.58 1.30 2.30
N GLU A 75 14.46 0.87 1.05
CA GLU A 75 15.30 1.35 -0.05
C GLU A 75 14.64 1.20 -1.42
N VAL A 76 15.24 1.82 -2.42
CA VAL A 76 14.98 1.50 -3.84
C VAL A 76 16.15 0.67 -4.32
N ASN A 77 15.90 -0.55 -4.76
CA ASN A 77 16.92 -1.50 -5.20
C ASN A 77 16.58 -2.11 -6.56
N MET A 78 17.35 -3.12 -6.99
CA MET A 78 17.18 -3.77 -8.30
C MET A 78 15.87 -4.57 -8.39
N ASP A 79 15.29 -4.95 -7.26
CA ASP A 79 14.04 -5.67 -7.21
C ASP A 79 12.83 -4.76 -7.32
N GLY A 80 12.86 -3.60 -6.66
CA GLY A 80 11.75 -2.66 -6.64
C GLY A 80 11.90 -1.59 -5.55
N VAL A 81 10.78 -1.21 -4.94
CA VAL A 81 10.74 -0.25 -3.83
C VAL A 81 10.36 -0.97 -2.54
N GLU A 82 11.30 -1.05 -1.62
CA GLU A 82 11.17 -1.69 -0.32
C GLU A 82 10.71 -0.67 0.73
N LEU A 83 9.50 -0.88 1.25
CA LEU A 83 8.88 0.04 2.20
C LEU A 83 9.15 -0.37 3.65
N ASP A 84 9.42 0.62 4.50
CA ASP A 84 9.39 0.48 5.95
C ASP A 84 7.98 0.10 6.43
N ILE A 85 7.88 -0.46 7.62
CA ILE A 85 6.59 -0.83 8.20
C ILE A 85 5.63 0.37 8.28
N PRO A 86 4.32 0.14 8.17
CA PRO A 86 3.34 1.19 8.36
C PRO A 86 3.44 1.79 9.78
N PRO A 87 3.22 3.11 9.95
CA PRO A 87 2.86 4.07 8.91
C PRO A 87 4.07 4.75 8.26
N PHE A 88 5.29 4.25 8.41
CA PHE A 88 6.48 5.00 7.97
C PHE A 88 6.67 4.91 6.46
N GLY A 89 6.60 3.71 5.87
CA GLY A 89 6.68 3.51 4.42
C GLY A 89 5.30 3.56 3.75
N ALA A 90 5.19 4.25 2.61
CA ALA A 90 3.97 4.35 1.83
C ALA A 90 4.22 4.73 0.35
N ILE A 91 3.32 4.31 -0.54
CA ILE A 91 3.21 4.83 -1.90
C ILE A 91 1.80 5.42 -2.07
N THR A 92 1.71 6.68 -2.47
CA THR A 92 0.43 7.36 -2.71
C THR A 92 0.28 7.66 -4.19
N ILE A 93 -0.88 7.31 -4.77
CA ILE A 93 -1.22 7.56 -6.16
C ILE A 93 -2.51 8.38 -6.22
N THR A 94 -2.50 9.44 -7.03
CA THR A 94 -3.70 10.23 -7.34
C THR A 94 -4.03 10.08 -8.82
N GLU A 95 -5.31 9.93 -9.15
CA GLU A 95 -5.79 9.86 -10.54
C GLU A 95 -6.81 10.98 -10.79
N ASP A 96 -6.89 11.44 -12.04
CA ASP A 96 -7.92 12.40 -12.43
C ASP A 96 -9.30 11.75 -12.54
N GLU A 97 -9.32 10.52 -13.03
CA GLU A 97 -10.49 9.65 -13.12
C GLU A 97 -10.67 8.83 -11.83
N PRO A 98 -11.90 8.38 -11.50
CA PRO A 98 -12.13 7.63 -10.27
C PRO A 98 -11.41 6.29 -10.25
N ILE A 99 -10.57 6.08 -9.24
CA ILE A 99 -9.96 4.78 -8.92
C ILE A 99 -11.04 3.87 -8.36
N VAL A 100 -11.17 2.66 -8.92
CA VAL A 100 -12.13 1.64 -8.48
C VAL A 100 -11.46 0.32 -8.10
N SER A 101 -10.22 0.08 -8.53
CA SER A 101 -9.46 -1.08 -8.05
C SER A 101 -7.96 -0.80 -7.97
N VAL A 102 -7.28 -1.54 -7.10
CA VAL A 102 -5.83 -1.46 -6.90
C VAL A 102 -5.26 -2.86 -6.78
N THR A 103 -4.22 -3.17 -7.56
CA THR A 103 -3.45 -4.41 -7.43
C THR A 103 -2.00 -4.07 -7.11
N VAL A 104 -1.45 -4.67 -6.07
CA VAL A 104 -0.05 -4.49 -5.65
C VAL A 104 0.67 -5.82 -5.84
N ILE A 105 1.75 -5.83 -6.61
CA ILE A 105 2.57 -7.01 -6.88
C ILE A 105 3.98 -6.77 -6.37
N GLY A 106 4.47 -7.70 -5.57
CA GLY A 106 5.78 -7.60 -4.96
C GLY A 106 6.15 -8.86 -4.20
N SER A 107 7.08 -8.74 -3.27
CA SER A 107 7.46 -9.83 -2.37
C SER A 107 7.82 -9.28 -1.00
N ALA A 108 7.60 -10.10 0.02
CA ALA A 108 8.11 -9.83 1.36
C ALA A 108 9.63 -10.08 1.41
N CYS A 109 10.34 -9.40 2.32
CA CYS A 109 11.68 -9.83 2.71
C CYS A 109 11.63 -11.11 3.55
N VAL A 110 10.57 -11.26 4.35
CA VAL A 110 10.28 -12.46 5.15
C VAL A 110 8.79 -12.83 5.02
N ALA A 111 8.49 -13.87 4.25
CA ALA A 111 7.09 -14.28 4.07
C ALA A 111 6.46 -14.80 5.39
N PRO A 112 5.16 -14.59 5.63
CA PRO A 112 4.18 -13.95 4.74
C PRO A 112 4.13 -12.42 4.82
N GLY A 113 3.86 -11.78 3.68
CA GLY A 113 3.61 -10.36 3.52
C GLY A 113 2.19 -9.92 3.84
N TYR A 114 1.99 -8.60 3.91
CA TYR A 114 0.67 -7.97 3.92
C TYR A 114 0.71 -6.59 3.21
N ILE A 115 -0.44 -6.19 2.66
CA ILE A 115 -0.69 -4.87 2.08
C ILE A 115 -1.85 -4.19 2.83
N LEU A 116 -1.65 -2.93 3.19
CA LEU A 116 -2.68 -2.01 3.67
C LEU A 116 -3.02 -1.01 2.57
N LEU A 117 -4.31 -0.79 2.35
CA LEU A 117 -4.80 0.20 1.40
C LEU A 117 -5.74 1.18 2.08
N TYR A 118 -5.39 2.47 2.02
CA TYR A 118 -6.30 3.57 2.35
C TYR A 118 -6.72 4.26 1.06
N ALA A 119 -7.99 4.68 0.97
CA ALA A 119 -8.46 5.46 -0.17
C ALA A 119 -9.31 6.67 0.27
N GLU A 120 -9.22 7.72 -0.53
CA GLU A 120 -10.05 8.91 -0.46
C GLU A 120 -11.22 8.76 -1.42
N PRO A 121 -12.42 8.36 -0.94
CA PRO A 121 -13.57 8.28 -1.81
C PRO A 121 -13.94 9.66 -2.35
N ILE A 122 -14.39 9.70 -3.61
CA ILE A 122 -14.94 10.93 -4.22
C ILE A 122 -16.17 11.40 -3.43
N GLU A 123 -16.97 10.44 -2.94
CA GLU A 123 -18.18 10.70 -2.19
C GLU A 123 -18.13 10.06 -0.80
N TRP A 124 -18.23 10.88 0.24
CA TRP A 124 -18.20 10.46 1.64
C TRP A 124 -19.59 10.07 2.17
N LYS A 125 -20.25 9.10 1.52
CA LYS A 125 -21.66 8.73 1.75
C LYS A 125 -21.91 7.80 2.94
N TYR A 126 -20.88 7.11 3.43
CA TYR A 126 -21.05 6.14 4.51
C TYR A 126 -20.55 6.70 5.85
N PRO A 127 -21.45 6.97 6.82
CA PRO A 127 -21.05 7.50 8.11
C PRO A 127 -20.26 6.42 8.86
N ARG A 128 -19.07 6.81 9.33
CA ARG A 128 -18.16 6.02 10.20
C ARG A 128 -17.30 4.95 9.52
N THR A 129 -17.31 4.84 8.19
CA THR A 129 -16.41 3.94 7.45
C THR A 129 -15.56 4.72 6.46
N GLY A 130 -14.24 4.80 6.71
CA GLY A 130 -13.28 5.17 5.68
C GLY A 130 -12.95 3.96 4.81
N VAL A 131 -12.38 4.16 3.64
CA VAL A 131 -11.89 3.06 2.81
C VAL A 131 -10.54 2.62 3.37
N LYS A 132 -10.55 1.61 4.24
CA LYS A 132 -9.36 1.04 4.89
C LYS A 132 -9.43 -0.47 4.75
N MET A 133 -8.55 -1.04 3.93
CA MET A 133 -8.53 -2.46 3.62
C MET A 133 -7.15 -3.04 3.91
N ARG A 134 -7.12 -4.36 4.13
CA ARG A 134 -5.89 -5.10 4.39
C ARG A 134 -6.01 -6.48 3.75
N ILE A 135 -4.94 -6.92 3.09
CA ILE A 135 -4.76 -8.31 2.66
C ILE A 135 -3.49 -8.83 3.33
N ASP A 136 -3.62 -10.01 3.94
CA ASP A 136 -2.63 -10.68 4.77
C ASP A 136 -2.22 -12.00 4.11
N GLY A 137 -1.19 -12.67 4.66
CA GLY A 137 -0.86 -14.03 4.26
C GLY A 137 -0.29 -14.14 2.85
N LEU A 138 0.36 -13.07 2.36
CA LEU A 138 0.91 -13.00 1.02
C LEU A 138 2.23 -13.78 0.94
N TRP A 139 2.21 -14.94 0.28
CA TRP A 139 3.38 -15.80 0.13
C TRP A 139 4.19 -15.43 -1.12
N GLY A 140 5.48 -15.20 -0.91
CA GLY A 140 6.44 -14.77 -1.93
C GLY A 140 7.53 -13.96 -1.26
N GLU A 141 8.71 -14.54 -1.17
CA GLU A 141 9.91 -13.95 -0.56
C GLU A 141 10.89 -13.60 -1.68
N HIS A 142 11.54 -12.43 -1.65
CA HIS A 142 12.71 -12.25 -2.51
C HIS A 142 13.93 -12.88 -1.83
N ILE A 143 14.86 -13.38 -2.63
CA ILE A 143 16.05 -14.03 -2.09
C ILE A 143 17.02 -12.93 -1.66
N LEU A 144 17.46 -12.98 -0.40
CA LEU A 144 18.49 -12.08 0.09
C LEU A 144 19.73 -12.14 -0.81
N ALA A 145 20.28 -10.97 -1.15
CA ALA A 145 21.40 -10.87 -2.10
C ALA A 145 22.59 -11.78 -1.73
N ASP A 146 22.87 -11.97 -0.43
CA ASP A 146 23.96 -12.83 0.02
C ASP A 146 23.66 -14.33 -0.17
N LEU A 147 22.41 -14.76 0.05
CA LEU A 147 21.97 -16.11 -0.26
C LEU A 147 22.03 -16.37 -1.77
N TRP A 148 21.64 -15.38 -2.57
CA TRP A 148 21.75 -15.45 -4.01
C TRP A 148 23.20 -15.59 -4.50
N ARG A 149 24.13 -14.81 -3.93
CA ARG A 149 25.57 -14.88 -4.25
C ARG A 149 26.21 -16.24 -3.96
N VAL A 150 25.67 -17.02 -3.01
CA VAL A 150 26.15 -18.38 -2.70
C VAL A 150 25.38 -19.48 -3.42
N GLY A 151 24.49 -19.12 -4.36
CA GLY A 151 23.84 -20.05 -5.28
C GLY A 151 22.41 -20.43 -4.92
N ILE A 152 21.76 -19.77 -3.96
CA ILE A 152 20.30 -19.89 -3.80
C ILE A 152 19.62 -19.12 -4.93
N ASP A 153 18.72 -19.77 -5.65
CA ASP A 153 18.00 -19.18 -6.78
C ASP A 153 16.47 -19.27 -6.57
N GLU A 154 15.71 -18.82 -7.56
CA GLU A 154 14.25 -18.77 -7.55
C GLU A 154 13.59 -20.15 -7.41
N GLY A 155 14.36 -21.25 -7.48
CA GLY A 155 13.92 -22.59 -7.12
C GLY A 155 13.74 -22.80 -5.61
N TYR A 156 14.19 -21.86 -4.76
CA TYR A 156 13.96 -21.93 -3.32
C TYR A 156 12.46 -21.89 -2.98
N ARG A 157 12.01 -22.79 -2.11
CA ARG A 157 10.57 -23.02 -1.83
C ARG A 157 9.78 -21.79 -1.36
N LYS A 158 10.43 -20.75 -0.81
CA LYS A 158 9.77 -19.51 -0.39
C LYS A 158 9.94 -18.38 -1.42
N ALA A 159 10.86 -18.53 -2.38
CA ALA A 159 11.11 -17.51 -3.38
C ALA A 159 9.86 -17.29 -4.25
N GLY A 160 9.50 -16.04 -4.49
CA GLY A 160 8.40 -15.72 -5.39
C GLY A 160 7.77 -14.35 -5.18
N LEU A 161 6.81 -14.04 -6.04
CA LEU A 161 5.96 -12.86 -5.95
C LEU A 161 4.61 -13.21 -5.33
N SER A 162 4.01 -12.21 -4.69
CA SER A 162 2.62 -12.22 -4.25
C SER A 162 1.86 -11.04 -4.84
N SER A 163 0.52 -11.13 -4.81
CA SER A 163 -0.38 -10.10 -5.32
C SER A 163 -1.52 -9.84 -4.34
N ALA A 164 -1.78 -8.56 -4.06
CA ALA A 164 -2.93 -8.11 -3.29
C ALA A 164 -3.83 -7.27 -4.19
N HIS A 165 -5.10 -7.68 -4.35
CA HIS A 165 -6.08 -7.00 -5.18
C HIS A 165 -7.24 -6.47 -4.34
N PHE A 166 -7.56 -5.18 -4.52
CA PHE A 166 -8.62 -4.48 -3.82
C PHE A 166 -9.62 -3.92 -4.84
N GLU A 167 -10.91 -4.20 -4.62
CA GLU A 167 -12.03 -3.47 -5.23
C GLU A 167 -12.51 -2.41 -4.23
N ILE A 168 -12.61 -1.16 -4.66
CA ILE A 168 -12.90 -0.02 -3.80
C ILE A 168 -14.01 0.88 -4.35
N PRO A 169 -14.72 1.64 -3.50
CA PRO A 169 -15.58 2.71 -3.98
C PRO A 169 -14.78 3.72 -4.83
N PRO A 170 -15.43 4.40 -5.80
CA PRO A 170 -14.80 5.45 -6.61
C PRO A 170 -14.01 6.43 -5.74
N SER A 171 -12.70 6.46 -5.93
CA SER A 171 -11.74 7.18 -5.08
C SER A 171 -10.84 8.09 -5.91
N ARG A 172 -10.46 9.23 -5.35
CA ARG A 172 -9.54 10.19 -5.98
C ARG A 172 -8.07 9.80 -5.79
N ARG A 173 -7.78 9.25 -4.61
CA ARG A 173 -6.42 9.00 -4.14
C ARG A 173 -6.38 7.70 -3.36
N VAL A 174 -5.28 6.97 -3.49
CA VAL A 174 -4.98 5.77 -2.70
C VAL A 174 -3.61 5.89 -2.06
N THR A 175 -3.47 5.36 -0.85
CA THR A 175 -2.20 5.18 -0.15
C THR A 175 -2.02 3.71 0.16
N ILE A 176 -0.97 3.14 -0.40
CA ILE A 176 -0.53 1.76 -0.25
C ILE A 176 0.58 1.75 0.79
N MET A 177 0.46 0.89 1.79
CA MET A 177 1.52 0.60 2.74
C MET A 177 1.68 -0.92 2.80
N ALA A 178 2.86 -1.38 3.17
CA ALA A 178 3.17 -2.81 3.11
C ALA A 178 4.11 -3.20 4.24
N GLY A 179 4.18 -4.49 4.49
CA GLY A 179 5.17 -5.06 5.39
C GLY A 179 5.16 -6.59 5.30
N SER A 180 5.97 -7.21 6.15
CA SER A 180 6.18 -8.65 6.15
C SER A 180 6.02 -9.29 7.51
N GLY A 181 6.28 -10.60 7.58
CA GLY A 181 6.29 -11.36 8.81
C GLY A 181 7.32 -10.80 9.78
N MET A 182 6.95 -10.66 11.04
CA MET A 182 7.88 -10.23 12.10
C MET A 182 8.67 -11.43 12.65
N GLU A 183 9.12 -12.34 11.79
CA GLU A 183 10.01 -13.42 12.23
C GLU A 183 11.35 -12.80 12.62
N VAL A 184 11.82 -13.13 13.82
CA VAL A 184 13.11 -12.67 14.34
C VAL A 184 14.10 -13.80 14.12
N ASP A 185 15.18 -13.50 13.40
CA ASP A 185 16.31 -14.40 13.25
C ASP A 185 17.44 -14.01 14.22
N TRP A 186 18.25 -15.00 14.58
CA TRP A 186 19.48 -14.80 15.35
C TRP A 186 20.67 -14.77 14.41
N ASN A 187 21.27 -13.59 14.26
CA ASN A 187 22.54 -13.40 13.60
C ASN A 187 23.69 -13.42 14.64
N PRO A 188 24.47 -14.52 14.75
CA PRO A 188 25.51 -14.64 15.77
C PRO A 188 26.70 -13.70 15.57
N ASP A 189 26.85 -13.07 14.39
CA ASP A 189 27.90 -12.11 14.09
C ASP A 189 27.35 -10.86 13.38
N PRO A 190 26.79 -9.91 14.14
CA PRO A 190 26.28 -8.66 13.59
C PRO A 190 27.38 -7.76 12.99
N VAL A 191 28.67 -8.06 13.22
CA VAL A 191 29.78 -7.19 12.77
C VAL A 191 30.34 -7.66 11.43
N SER A 192 30.35 -8.98 11.17
CA SER A 192 30.86 -9.52 9.90
C SER A 192 29.80 -9.71 8.82
N HIS A 193 28.51 -9.68 9.17
CA HIS A 193 27.46 -9.66 8.16
C HIS A 193 27.36 -8.25 7.53
N PRO A 194 27.61 -8.10 6.21
CA PRO A 194 27.65 -6.80 5.53
C PRO A 194 26.30 -6.06 5.53
N GLN A 195 25.24 -6.75 5.93
CA GLN A 195 23.87 -6.27 5.95
C GLN A 195 23.33 -6.17 7.37
N ASN A 196 24.15 -5.89 8.39
CA ASN A 196 23.61 -5.57 9.70
C ASN A 196 22.89 -4.21 9.58
N PRO A 197 21.58 -4.18 9.24
CA PRO A 197 20.95 -2.92 8.94
C PRO A 197 20.84 -2.21 10.29
N LYS A 198 20.69 -0.88 10.33
CA LYS A 198 20.56 -0.19 11.63
C LYS A 198 19.34 -0.69 12.45
N VAL A 199 18.50 -1.56 11.91
CA VAL A 199 17.40 -2.26 12.60
C VAL A 199 17.81 -3.51 13.39
N SER A 200 19.00 -4.07 13.21
CA SER A 200 19.47 -5.18 14.05
C SER A 200 19.67 -4.71 15.50
N HIS A 201 19.13 -5.44 16.48
CA HIS A 201 19.42 -5.19 17.89
C HIS A 201 20.29 -6.30 18.46
N LYS A 202 21.59 -6.00 18.65
CA LYS A 202 22.61 -6.99 19.00
C LYS A 202 22.69 -8.07 17.91
N ASN A 203 22.33 -9.29 18.25
CA ASN A 203 22.37 -10.47 17.39
C ASN A 203 20.97 -10.83 16.86
N TYR A 204 19.96 -9.97 17.04
CA TYR A 204 18.62 -10.21 16.54
C TYR A 204 18.36 -9.34 15.32
N TRP A 205 17.86 -9.97 14.26
CA TRP A 205 17.50 -9.31 13.02
C TRP A 205 16.03 -9.60 12.71
N ASN A 206 15.34 -8.57 12.22
CA ASN A 206 14.04 -8.71 11.58
C ASN A 206 14.05 -7.84 10.33
N ASP A 207 13.50 -8.37 9.24
CA ASP A 207 13.35 -7.66 7.99
C ASP A 207 11.86 -7.53 7.66
N PRO A 208 11.20 -6.50 8.23
CA PRO A 208 9.76 -6.40 8.21
C PRO A 208 9.24 -5.74 6.92
N HIS A 209 10.09 -5.56 5.90
CA HIS A 209 9.76 -4.82 4.70
C HIS A 209 9.07 -5.67 3.63
N TYR A 210 8.44 -4.96 2.71
CA TYR A 210 7.85 -5.55 1.52
C TYR A 210 8.30 -4.74 0.31
N CYS A 211 8.89 -5.41 -0.67
CA CYS A 211 9.40 -4.83 -1.90
C CYS A 211 8.33 -4.87 -2.99
N ILE A 212 7.80 -3.69 -3.33
CA ILE A 212 6.76 -3.50 -4.34
C ILE A 212 7.42 -3.25 -5.70
N ARG A 213 6.97 -4.00 -6.71
CA ARG A 213 7.50 -3.95 -8.08
C ARG A 213 6.54 -3.31 -9.07
N ILE A 214 5.25 -3.66 -8.95
CA ILE A 214 4.20 -3.20 -9.87
C ILE A 214 2.97 -2.80 -9.05
N ILE A 215 2.34 -1.68 -9.43
CA ILE A 215 1.03 -1.28 -8.95
C ILE A 215 0.12 -1.10 -10.17
N ARG A 216 -1.05 -1.74 -10.17
CA ARG A 216 -2.09 -1.53 -11.18
C ARG A 216 -3.25 -0.78 -10.55
N ILE A 217 -3.69 0.28 -11.21
CA ILE A 217 -4.83 1.11 -10.83
C ILE A 217 -5.91 0.94 -11.89
N GLY A 218 -7.06 0.42 -11.49
CA GLY A 218 -8.26 0.42 -12.32
C GLY A 218 -8.96 1.76 -12.18
N VAL A 219 -9.00 2.55 -13.26
CA VAL A 219 -9.74 3.80 -13.33
C VAL A 219 -11.05 3.60 -14.09
N LYS A 220 -12.11 4.19 -13.56
CA LYS A 220 -13.46 4.11 -14.08
C LYS A 220 -13.64 5.04 -15.28
N LYS A 221 -14.13 4.51 -16.40
CA LYS A 221 -14.49 5.25 -17.61
C LYS A 221 -15.96 5.07 -17.94
N SER A 222 -16.60 6.15 -18.39
CA SER A 222 -17.97 6.11 -18.90
C SER A 222 -18.06 5.24 -20.15
N ILE A 223 -19.16 4.50 -20.29
CA ILE A 223 -19.49 3.81 -21.55
C ILE A 223 -20.01 4.90 -22.50
N SER A 224 -19.24 5.18 -23.57
CA SER A 224 -19.64 6.07 -24.66
C SER A 224 -20.70 5.44 -25.56
#